data_AF-A0A7Z9NQN5-F1
#
_entry.id   AF-A0A7Z9NQN5-F1
#
_cell.length_a   1.000
_cell.length_b   1.000
_cell.length_c   1.000
_cell.angle_alpha   90.00
_cell.angle_beta   90.00
_cell.angle_gamma   90.00
#
_symmetry.space_group_name_H-M   'P 1'
#
loop_
_entity.id
_entity.type
_entity.pdbx_description
1 polymer ?
#
loop_
_entity_poly.entity_id
_entity_poly.type
_entity_poly.pdbx_seq_one_letter_code
_entity_poly.pdbx_strand_id
1 'polypeptide(L)'
;MLKKLFLESMTRVEKKLCKIGHTRALTQISNQLARLSEKGFEKETATEFLNPLLDVVNQRVSIEDRKVLVKLKRKIPLNKIEQMQAKIVYEELQKLKSVQGNIVDFFSQFGLKMEESWVRKTITNAKVKVAGDPLENVIFKFHFERNFERKPFQVPLPISKSLSIPRSRIKIEFVRKSAKWQFSSMLSRKEAGRESGAENVMPMFVSNLVEGIARCTFSGYLGFGGKHLSTFEKPAAQVQSDVAMNPVSGDALFTLATEIKTFFSPFVVSSRELMANIHYLRDILMVCNVNKLDMLSLIVRDNLGEQFVINFDIHNIVIKKVPPKLRIGGDSALAEFFMRLNSQECRLLFMRHLSALKIPLQASNLPRLQIWVNGANYNFPITPKFQQNYLNGIANTLWPHNSIGTREHLKPAQLSRTFDEIGRASLHGK
;
A
#
# COMPACT_ATOMS: atom_id res chain seq x y z
N MET A 1 -10.38 -4.02 14.37
CA MET A 1 -10.26 -4.51 15.76
C MET A 1 -8.83 -4.97 16.10
N LEU A 2 -8.26 -5.99 15.43
CA LEU A 2 -6.90 -6.48 15.72
C LEU A 2 -5.78 -5.42 15.61
N LYS A 3 -5.78 -4.59 14.56
CA LYS A 3 -4.82 -3.47 14.41
C LYS A 3 -4.80 -2.56 15.64
N LYS A 4 -5.99 -2.19 16.13
CA LYS A 4 -6.15 -1.33 17.29
C LYS A 4 -5.61 -2.03 18.54
N LEU A 5 -5.98 -3.29 18.75
CA LEU A 5 -5.50 -4.10 19.88
C LEU A 5 -3.98 -4.31 19.87
N PHE A 6 -3.37 -4.51 18.69
CA PHE A 6 -1.92 -4.68 18.55
C PHE A 6 -1.17 -3.37 18.82
N LEU A 7 -1.62 -2.25 18.21
CA LEU A 7 -1.05 -0.93 18.48
C LEU A 7 -1.21 -0.55 19.95
N GLU A 8 -2.36 -0.83 20.55
CA GLU A 8 -2.59 -0.66 21.99
C GLU A 8 -1.69 -1.57 22.83
N SER A 9 -1.41 -2.79 22.39
CA SER A 9 -0.46 -3.70 23.06
C SER A 9 0.97 -3.14 23.01
N MET A 10 1.46 -2.78 21.83
CA MET A 10 2.79 -2.19 21.66
C MET A 10 2.94 -0.87 22.42
N THR A 11 1.93 0.00 22.34
CA THR A 11 1.91 1.26 23.08
C THR A 11 1.90 1.01 24.59
N ARG A 12 1.17 0.00 25.08
CA ARG A 12 1.19 -0.38 26.50
C ARG A 12 2.56 -0.88 26.93
N VAL A 13 3.22 -1.70 26.10
CA VAL A 13 4.58 -2.18 26.36
C VAL A 13 5.56 -1.00 26.40
N GLU A 14 5.54 -0.13 25.38
CA GLU A 14 6.41 1.05 25.32
C GLU A 14 6.19 1.97 26.54
N LYS A 15 4.94 2.27 26.90
CA LYS A 15 4.60 3.04 28.11
C LYS A 15 5.14 2.39 29.38
N LYS A 16 5.06 1.07 29.49
CA LYS A 16 5.60 0.34 30.66
C LYS A 16 7.13 0.45 30.73
N LEU A 17 7.83 0.32 29.61
CA LEU A 17 9.29 0.49 29.53
C LEU A 17 9.71 1.93 29.86
N CYS A 18 8.96 2.91 29.36
CA CYS A 18 9.15 4.32 29.67
C CYS A 18 8.97 4.62 31.16
N LYS A 19 7.91 4.07 31.78
CA LYS A 19 7.68 4.20 33.23
C LYS A 19 8.82 3.60 34.07
N ILE A 20 9.41 2.49 33.63
CA ILE A 20 10.59 1.91 34.29
C ILE A 20 11.78 2.88 34.23
N GLY A 21 12.04 3.47 33.07
CA GLY A 21 13.10 4.47 32.92
C GLY A 21 12.87 5.70 33.78
N HIS A 22 11.63 6.19 33.81
CA HIS A 22 11.20 7.29 34.67
C HIS A 22 11.46 7.03 36.15
N THR A 23 10.96 5.90 36.68
CA THR A 23 11.12 5.56 38.10
C THR A 23 12.59 5.41 38.48
N ARG A 24 13.42 4.83 37.61
CA ARG A 24 14.87 4.71 37.82
C ARG A 24 15.55 6.07 37.90
N ALA A 25 15.26 6.97 36.95
CA ALA A 25 15.84 8.31 36.91
C ALA A 25 15.42 9.11 38.17
N LEU A 26 14.13 9.08 38.49
CA LEU A 26 13.58 9.73 39.67
C LEU A 26 14.27 9.26 40.95
N THR A 27 14.38 7.93 41.14
CA THR A 27 15.01 7.37 42.34
C THR A 27 16.49 7.73 42.43
N GLN A 28 17.22 7.69 41.31
CA GLN A 28 18.65 8.03 41.30
C GLN A 28 18.91 9.50 41.58
N ILE A 29 18.12 10.41 41.00
CA ILE A 29 18.25 11.85 41.24
C ILE A 29 17.83 12.19 42.67
N SER A 30 16.68 11.69 43.14
CA SER A 30 16.21 11.94 44.52
C SER A 30 17.19 11.39 45.57
N ASN A 31 17.79 10.22 45.35
CA ASN A 31 18.81 9.68 46.25
C ASN A 31 20.08 10.54 46.28
N GLN A 32 20.46 11.13 45.14
CA GLN A 32 21.61 12.03 45.10
C GLN A 32 21.32 13.36 45.81
N LEU A 33 20.12 13.91 45.64
CA LEU A 33 19.69 15.11 46.35
C LEU A 33 19.67 14.89 47.87
N ALA A 34 19.19 13.73 48.32
CA ALA A 34 19.20 13.37 49.73
C ALA A 34 20.62 13.26 50.32
N ARG A 35 21.62 12.84 49.51
CA ARG A 35 23.04 12.78 49.93
C ARG A 35 23.72 14.15 49.97
N LEU A 36 23.31 15.07 49.10
CA LEU A 36 23.89 16.41 49.00
C LEU A 36 23.31 17.38 50.04
N SER A 37 22.16 17.05 50.65
CA SER A 37 21.55 17.87 51.71
C SER A 37 21.99 17.40 53.10
N GLU A 38 22.66 18.27 53.86
CA GLU A 38 23.08 18.00 55.24
C GLU A 38 21.90 17.75 56.20
N LYS A 39 20.72 18.30 55.90
CA LYS A 39 19.48 18.14 56.70
C LYS A 39 18.49 17.13 56.12
N GLY A 40 18.84 16.49 54.99
CA GLY A 40 17.90 15.79 54.13
C GLY A 40 17.05 16.78 53.33
N PHE A 41 16.93 16.57 52.01
CA PHE A 41 15.99 17.33 51.18
C PHE A 41 14.66 16.57 51.16
N GLU A 42 13.53 17.29 51.29
CA GLU A 42 12.21 16.67 51.29
C GLU A 42 11.98 15.88 50.00
N LYS A 43 11.85 14.57 50.17
CA LYS A 43 11.71 13.63 49.06
C LYS A 43 10.43 13.86 48.27
N GLU A 44 9.38 14.36 48.92
CA GLU A 44 8.09 14.70 48.32
C GLU A 44 8.23 15.89 47.37
N THR A 45 8.79 17.00 47.85
CA THR A 45 9.08 18.22 47.07
C THR A 45 9.99 17.94 45.86
N ALA A 46 11.03 17.11 46.03
CA ALA A 46 11.87 16.68 44.91
C ALA A 46 11.09 15.85 43.89
N THR A 47 10.20 14.97 44.36
CA THR A 47 9.43 14.07 43.50
C THR A 47 8.37 14.81 42.69
N GLU A 48 7.67 15.76 43.32
CA GLU A 48 6.68 16.61 42.66
C GLU A 48 7.29 17.45 41.54
N PHE A 49 8.48 18.01 41.77
CA PHE A 49 9.19 18.79 40.75
C PHE A 49 9.79 17.92 39.63
N LEU A 50 10.42 16.79 39.98
CA LEU A 50 11.10 15.93 39.01
C LEU A 50 10.13 15.17 38.10
N ASN A 51 8.96 14.75 38.60
CA ASN A 51 8.00 13.96 37.83
C ASN A 51 7.63 14.58 36.46
N PRO A 52 7.07 15.81 36.39
CA PRO A 52 6.65 16.38 35.11
C PRO A 52 7.82 16.58 34.14
N LEU A 53 9.02 16.86 34.65
CA LEU A 53 10.22 17.03 33.82
C LEU A 53 10.72 15.70 33.25
N LEU A 54 10.72 14.64 34.07
CA LEU A 54 11.12 13.31 33.64
C LEU A 54 10.12 12.68 32.65
N ASP A 55 8.84 13.03 32.74
CA ASP A 55 7.82 12.62 31.76
C ASP A 55 8.12 13.13 30.35
N VAL A 56 8.68 14.35 30.21
CA VAL A 56 9.02 14.94 28.90
C VAL A 56 10.11 14.14 28.17
N VAL A 57 11.06 13.59 28.92
CA VAL A 57 12.21 12.85 28.37
C VAL A 57 12.00 11.34 28.32
N ASN A 58 11.02 10.80 29.06
CA ASN A 58 10.64 9.38 29.06
C ASN A 58 9.36 9.10 28.27
N GLN A 59 9.10 9.85 27.19
CA GLN A 59 7.93 9.58 26.31
C GLN A 59 8.15 8.36 25.39
N ARG A 60 9.41 7.99 25.14
CA ARG A 60 9.80 6.93 24.21
C ARG A 60 11.02 6.17 24.72
N VAL A 61 11.15 4.92 24.27
CA VAL A 61 12.32 4.08 24.52
C VAL A 61 13.48 4.56 23.65
N SER A 62 14.70 4.56 24.19
CA SER A 62 15.88 5.01 23.45
C SER A 62 16.28 4.00 22.37
N ILE A 63 16.32 4.46 21.11
CA ILE A 63 16.80 3.70 19.95
C ILE A 63 17.94 4.51 19.30
N GLU A 64 19.14 4.38 19.86
CA GLU A 64 20.31 5.15 19.44
C GLU A 64 21.41 4.23 18.89
N ASP A 65 21.84 4.47 17.64
CA ASP A 65 23.05 3.88 17.09
C ASP A 65 24.23 4.84 17.27
N ARG A 66 25.24 4.40 18.03
CA ARG A 66 26.49 5.15 18.21
C ARG A 66 27.24 5.37 16.90
N LYS A 67 27.08 4.51 15.89
CA LYS A 67 27.71 4.68 14.57
C LYS A 67 27.16 5.91 13.85
N VAL A 68 25.85 6.18 13.95
CA VAL A 68 25.22 7.38 13.36
C VAL A 68 25.75 8.65 14.02
N LEU A 69 25.91 8.65 15.35
CA LEU A 69 26.52 9.77 16.08
C LEU A 69 27.97 10.03 15.64
N VAL A 70 28.75 8.97 15.43
CA VAL A 70 30.14 9.10 14.97
C VAL A 70 30.18 9.67 13.56
N LYS A 71 29.30 9.22 12.65
CA LYS A 71 29.18 9.78 11.30
C LYS A 71 28.79 11.26 11.31
N LEU A 72 27.81 11.64 12.15
CA LEU A 72 27.43 13.04 12.35
C LEU A 72 28.61 13.91 12.80
N LYS A 73 29.36 13.45 13.83
CA LYS A 73 30.55 14.17 14.33
C LYS A 73 31.64 14.31 13.26
N ARG A 74 31.81 13.29 12.42
CA ARG A 74 32.81 13.25 11.34
C ARG A 74 32.32 13.85 10.02
N LYS A 75 31.11 14.42 9.97
CA LYS A 75 30.47 14.97 8.76
C LYS A 75 30.42 13.97 7.59
N ILE A 76 30.33 12.68 7.90
CA ILE A 76 30.19 11.62 6.88
C ILE A 76 28.73 11.62 6.39
N PRO A 77 28.48 11.53 5.08
CA PRO A 77 27.12 11.46 4.54
C PRO A 77 26.31 10.31 5.17
N LEU A 78 25.10 10.64 5.64
CA LEU A 78 24.16 9.70 6.22
C LEU A 78 23.19 9.19 5.16
N ASN A 79 22.88 7.89 5.21
CA ASN A 79 21.76 7.35 4.44
C ASN A 79 20.41 7.80 5.04
N LYS A 80 19.30 7.57 4.34
CA LYS A 80 17.98 8.10 4.76
C LYS A 80 17.49 7.56 6.11
N ILE A 81 17.81 6.31 6.46
CA ILE A 81 17.49 5.72 7.76
C ILE A 81 18.32 6.39 8.86
N GLU A 82 19.62 6.56 8.61
CA GLU A 82 20.53 7.25 9.53
C GLU A 82 20.12 8.71 9.72
N GLN A 83 19.62 9.40 8.68
CA GLN A 83 19.07 10.75 8.78
C GLN A 83 17.81 10.80 9.64
N MET A 84 16.91 9.83 9.49
CA MET A 84 15.69 9.73 10.32
C MET A 84 16.04 9.46 11.79
N GLN A 85 16.96 8.52 12.04
CA GLN A 85 17.46 8.26 13.39
C GLN A 85 18.16 9.50 13.97
N ALA A 86 18.99 10.19 13.19
CA ALA A 86 19.65 11.42 13.60
C ALA A 86 18.65 12.50 14.01
N LYS A 87 17.54 12.65 13.28
CA LYS A 87 16.46 13.60 13.62
C LYS A 87 15.81 13.23 14.96
N ILE A 88 15.45 11.96 15.17
CA ILE A 88 14.87 11.48 16.43
C ILE A 88 15.81 11.72 17.60
N VAL A 89 17.09 11.32 17.44
CA VAL A 89 18.12 11.52 18.46
C VAL A 89 18.32 13.01 18.76
N TYR A 90 18.31 13.86 17.74
CA TYR A 90 18.43 15.31 17.92
C TYR A 90 17.26 15.90 18.73
N GLU A 91 16.02 15.54 18.39
CA GLU A 91 14.82 15.97 19.12
C GLU A 91 14.87 15.51 20.59
N GLU A 92 15.28 14.26 20.85
CA GLU A 92 15.45 13.74 22.21
C GLU A 92 16.55 14.46 22.98
N LEU A 93 17.68 14.77 22.33
CA LEU A 93 18.79 15.51 22.93
C LEU A 93 18.39 16.93 23.30
N GLN A 94 17.58 17.61 22.48
CA GLN A 94 17.08 18.95 22.77
C GLN A 94 16.15 18.95 24.00
N LYS A 95 15.22 18.00 24.07
CA LYS A 95 14.36 17.81 25.26
C LYS A 95 15.20 17.55 26.52
N LEU A 96 16.21 16.68 26.42
CA LEU A 96 17.07 16.35 27.53
C LEU A 96 17.90 17.53 28.03
N LYS A 97 18.42 18.37 27.12
CA LYS A 97 19.13 19.61 27.47
C LYS A 97 18.24 20.63 28.18
N SER A 98 16.99 20.76 27.76
CA SER A 98 16.04 21.63 28.45
C SER A 98 15.73 21.12 29.86
N VAL A 99 15.48 19.81 30.01
CA VAL A 99 15.17 19.20 31.31
C VAL A 99 16.36 19.25 32.27
N GLN A 100 17.58 18.97 31.81
CA GLN A 100 18.75 19.01 32.70
C GLN A 100 18.99 20.42 33.27
N GLY A 101 18.81 21.47 32.46
CA GLY A 101 18.96 22.87 32.89
C GLY A 101 17.94 23.21 33.97
N ASN A 102 16.65 22.94 33.70
CA ASN A 102 15.58 23.18 34.66
C ASN A 102 15.79 22.47 36.01
N ILE A 103 16.32 21.24 35.99
CA ILE A 103 16.63 20.49 37.22
C ILE A 103 17.76 21.16 37.99
N VAL A 104 18.87 21.48 37.32
CA VAL A 104 20.04 22.10 37.98
C VAL A 104 19.69 23.48 38.53
N ASP A 105 19.00 24.31 37.74
CA ASP A 105 18.61 25.67 38.12
C ASP A 105 17.72 25.67 39.36
N PHE A 106 16.72 24.80 39.42
CA PHE A 106 15.81 24.71 40.56
C PHE A 106 16.54 24.32 41.85
N PHE A 107 17.35 23.25 41.83
CA PHE A 107 18.04 22.78 43.03
C PHE A 107 19.20 23.68 43.46
N SER A 108 19.77 24.48 42.54
CA SER A 108 20.79 25.47 42.87
C SER A 108 20.29 26.55 43.86
N GLN A 109 18.98 26.89 43.81
CA GLN A 109 18.35 27.85 44.70
C GLN A 109 18.35 27.38 46.16
N PHE A 110 18.45 26.06 46.38
CA PHE A 110 18.51 25.44 47.70
C PHE A 110 19.95 25.09 48.12
N GLY A 111 20.97 25.60 47.41
CA GLY A 111 22.38 25.33 47.69
C GLY A 111 22.87 23.95 47.23
N LEU A 112 22.04 23.16 46.54
CA LEU A 112 22.38 21.82 46.06
C LEU A 112 23.02 21.91 44.67
N LYS A 113 24.36 21.88 44.61
CA LYS A 113 25.09 21.92 43.34
C LYS A 113 25.14 20.55 42.68
N MET A 114 24.53 20.45 41.50
CA MET A 114 24.62 19.28 40.62
C MET A 114 25.19 19.68 39.27
N GLU A 115 26.01 18.82 38.68
CA GLU A 115 26.46 19.03 37.31
C GLU A 115 25.39 18.59 36.31
N GLU A 116 25.11 19.43 35.30
CA GLU A 116 24.23 19.07 34.18
C GLU A 116 24.69 17.78 33.49
N SER A 117 26.01 17.58 33.39
CA SER A 117 26.63 16.39 32.77
C SER A 117 26.23 15.10 33.48
N TRP A 118 26.08 15.17 34.81
CA TRP A 118 25.67 14.06 35.64
C TRP A 118 24.17 13.79 35.48
N VAL A 119 23.33 14.83 35.59
CA VAL A 119 21.86 14.71 35.42
C VAL A 119 21.54 14.08 34.06
N ARG A 120 22.20 14.55 33.00
CA ARG A 120 22.08 13.99 31.66
C ARG A 120 22.41 12.51 31.59
N LYS A 121 23.56 12.11 32.16
CA LYS A 121 24.00 10.70 32.18
C LYS A 121 23.04 9.83 32.97
N THR A 122 22.57 10.30 34.12
CA THR A 122 21.63 9.60 34.99
C THR A 122 20.32 9.31 34.26
N ILE A 123 19.70 10.33 33.64
CA ILE A 123 18.47 10.16 32.86
C ILE A 123 18.69 9.22 31.67
N THR A 124 19.79 9.39 30.93
CA THR A 124 20.07 8.56 29.74
C THR A 124 20.30 7.10 30.10
N ASN A 125 21.03 6.82 31.18
CA ASN A 125 21.32 5.45 31.64
C ASN A 125 20.12 4.78 32.30
N ALA A 126 19.19 5.56 32.85
CA ALA A 126 17.95 5.03 33.42
C ALA A 126 17.00 4.46 32.35
N LYS A 127 17.02 5.02 31.13
CA LYS A 127 16.20 4.55 30.01
C LYS A 127 16.48 3.08 29.68
N VAL A 128 15.41 2.34 29.41
CA VAL A 128 15.53 0.98 28.88
C VAL A 128 16.11 1.05 27.46
N LYS A 129 17.10 0.20 27.18
CA LYS A 129 17.67 0.04 25.83
C LYS A 129 16.99 -1.14 25.16
N VAL A 130 16.52 -0.96 23.94
CA VAL A 130 15.96 -2.06 23.14
C VAL A 130 17.12 -2.97 22.73
N ALA A 131 16.95 -4.28 22.88
CA ALA A 131 17.91 -5.26 22.39
C ALA A 131 17.88 -5.34 20.85
N GLY A 132 18.98 -5.79 20.24
CA GLY A 132 19.12 -5.90 18.79
C GLY A 132 19.77 -4.69 18.14
N ASP A 133 19.88 -4.71 16.82
CA ASP A 133 20.50 -3.62 16.06
C ASP A 133 19.60 -2.37 16.06
N PRO A 134 20.09 -1.19 16.47
CA PRO A 134 19.26 0.01 16.52
C PRO A 134 18.78 0.48 15.15
N LEU A 135 19.53 0.25 14.06
CA LEU A 135 19.07 0.57 12.71
C LEU A 135 17.94 -0.36 12.30
N GLU A 136 18.03 -1.66 12.59
CA GLU A 136 16.93 -2.62 12.36
C GLU A 136 15.65 -2.23 13.10
N ASN A 137 15.76 -1.73 14.33
CA ASN A 137 14.62 -1.23 15.09
C ASN A 137 14.00 0.04 14.46
N VAL A 138 14.81 0.96 13.93
CA VAL A 138 14.32 2.14 13.20
C VAL A 138 13.66 1.74 11.87
N ILE A 139 14.25 0.79 11.15
CA ILE A 139 13.72 0.22 9.91
C ILE A 139 12.38 -0.44 10.18
N PHE A 140 12.33 -1.29 11.21
CA PHE A 140 11.10 -1.95 11.63
C PHE A 140 10.05 -0.90 11.95
N LYS A 141 10.34 0.09 12.79
CA LYS A 141 9.39 1.15 13.13
C LYS A 141 8.91 1.93 11.91
N PHE A 142 9.82 2.37 11.04
CA PHE A 142 9.49 3.13 9.84
C PHE A 142 8.60 2.34 8.89
N HIS A 143 8.97 1.09 8.58
CA HIS A 143 8.16 0.26 7.70
C HIS A 143 6.86 -0.18 8.38
N PHE A 144 6.89 -0.48 9.67
CA PHE A 144 5.72 -0.84 10.46
C PHE A 144 4.71 0.30 10.43
N GLU A 145 5.07 1.51 10.87
CA GLU A 145 4.21 2.70 10.86
C GLU A 145 3.72 3.04 9.45
N ARG A 146 4.59 3.01 8.43
CA ARG A 146 4.23 3.21 7.02
C ARG A 146 3.24 2.18 6.50
N ASN A 147 3.31 0.94 6.97
CA ASN A 147 2.40 -0.14 6.60
C ASN A 147 1.03 -0.05 7.33
N PHE A 148 0.92 0.73 8.41
CA PHE A 148 -0.36 0.94 9.10
C PHE A 148 -1.17 2.13 8.58
N GLU A 149 -0.53 3.15 8.02
CA GLU A 149 -1.23 4.25 7.39
C GLU A 149 -1.70 3.85 5.99
N ARG A 150 -3.02 3.71 5.81
CA ARG A 150 -3.58 3.35 4.52
C ARG A 150 -3.30 4.48 3.53
N LYS A 151 -2.55 4.18 2.48
CA LYS A 151 -2.34 5.13 1.39
C LYS A 151 -3.61 5.23 0.54
N PRO A 152 -3.90 6.39 -0.07
CA PRO A 152 -4.94 6.50 -1.08
C PRO A 152 -4.76 5.41 -2.15
N PHE A 153 -5.86 4.85 -2.64
CA PHE A 153 -5.88 3.82 -3.70
C PHE A 153 -5.26 2.46 -3.32
N GLN A 154 -4.69 2.31 -2.12
CA GLN A 154 -4.07 1.06 -1.69
C GLN A 154 -5.10 -0.06 -1.55
N VAL A 155 -4.80 -1.21 -2.13
CA VAL A 155 -5.59 -2.44 -2.03
C VAL A 155 -5.47 -2.99 -0.61
N PRO A 156 -6.57 -3.09 0.17
CA PRO A 156 -6.49 -3.60 1.53
C PRO A 156 -6.26 -5.11 1.54
N LEU A 157 -5.11 -5.55 2.04
CA LEU A 157 -4.82 -6.97 2.27
C LEU A 157 -5.26 -7.40 3.68
N PRO A 158 -5.61 -8.69 3.88
CA PRO A 158 -5.85 -9.23 5.20
C PRO A 158 -4.59 -9.14 6.07
N ILE A 159 -4.78 -8.78 7.35
CA ILE A 159 -3.70 -8.58 8.32
C ILE A 159 -2.99 -9.91 8.67
N SER A 160 -3.66 -11.05 8.46
CA SER A 160 -3.11 -12.37 8.76
C SER A 160 -3.27 -13.32 7.57
N LYS A 161 -2.23 -14.12 7.32
CA LYS A 161 -2.25 -15.23 6.35
C LYS A 161 -3.30 -16.30 6.70
N SER A 162 -3.68 -16.44 7.97
CA SER A 162 -4.76 -17.35 8.38
C SER A 162 -6.14 -16.93 7.85
N LEU A 163 -6.28 -15.67 7.40
CA LEU A 163 -7.51 -15.19 6.76
C LEU A 163 -7.47 -15.40 5.24
N SER A 164 -6.30 -15.71 4.66
CA SER A 164 -6.08 -15.96 3.22
C SER A 164 -6.45 -17.39 2.81
N ILE A 165 -7.67 -17.80 3.16
CA ILE A 165 -8.20 -19.11 2.79
C ILE A 165 -8.96 -18.97 1.46
N PRO A 166 -8.60 -19.74 0.42
CA PRO A 166 -9.33 -19.76 -0.84
C PRO A 166 -10.81 -20.12 -0.62
N ARG A 167 -11.70 -19.35 -1.23
CA ARG A 167 -13.15 -19.57 -1.18
C ARG A 167 -13.59 -20.24 -2.47
N SER A 168 -14.35 -21.31 -2.39
CA SER A 168 -14.83 -22.03 -3.57
C SER A 168 -15.72 -21.16 -4.46
N ARG A 169 -16.56 -20.31 -3.87
CA ARG A 169 -17.47 -19.42 -4.60
C ARG A 169 -17.50 -18.03 -3.99
N ILE A 170 -17.31 -17.01 -4.83
CA ILE A 170 -17.45 -15.60 -4.48
C ILE A 170 -18.68 -15.02 -5.19
N LYS A 171 -19.68 -14.63 -4.42
CA LYS A 171 -20.88 -13.94 -4.89
C LYS A 171 -20.61 -12.45 -5.02
N ILE A 172 -21.01 -11.85 -6.13
CA ILE A 172 -20.81 -10.43 -6.43
C ILE A 172 -22.15 -9.77 -6.71
N GLU A 173 -22.61 -8.90 -5.82
CA GLU A 173 -23.93 -8.25 -5.92
C GLU A 173 -23.80 -6.73 -6.02
N PHE A 174 -24.60 -6.11 -6.87
CA PHE A 174 -24.56 -4.65 -7.03
C PHE A 174 -25.30 -3.94 -5.90
N VAL A 175 -24.61 -3.02 -5.23
CA VAL A 175 -25.15 -2.20 -4.13
C VAL A 175 -25.48 -0.81 -4.65
N ARG A 176 -26.78 -0.53 -4.82
CA ARG A 176 -27.29 0.74 -5.37
C ARG A 176 -26.77 1.97 -4.62
N LYS A 177 -26.81 1.94 -3.28
CA LYS A 177 -26.46 3.08 -2.42
C LYS A 177 -25.03 3.58 -2.62
N SER A 178 -24.10 2.69 -2.95
CA SER A 178 -22.68 3.02 -3.10
C SER A 178 -22.21 2.99 -4.55
N ALA A 179 -23.08 2.62 -5.51
CA ALA A 179 -22.75 2.35 -6.90
C ALA A 179 -21.53 1.40 -7.06
N LYS A 180 -21.42 0.42 -6.16
CA LYS A 180 -20.30 -0.53 -6.06
C LYS A 180 -20.79 -1.96 -5.94
N TRP A 181 -19.87 -2.91 -5.93
CA TRP A 181 -20.15 -4.33 -5.81
C TRP A 181 -19.82 -4.85 -4.42
N GLN A 182 -20.75 -5.58 -3.81
CA GLN A 182 -20.55 -6.36 -2.60
C GLN A 182 -19.94 -7.71 -2.98
N PHE A 183 -18.77 -7.99 -2.43
CA PHE A 183 -18.11 -9.28 -2.54
C PHE A 183 -18.43 -10.10 -1.29
N SER A 184 -18.96 -11.30 -1.49
CA SER A 184 -19.35 -12.20 -0.41
C SER A 184 -18.83 -13.60 -0.67
N SER A 185 -18.38 -14.29 0.37
CA SER A 185 -18.02 -15.70 0.31
C SER A 185 -19.27 -16.55 0.50
N MET A 186 -19.48 -17.55 -0.35
CA MET A 186 -20.48 -18.58 -0.06
C MET A 186 -19.83 -19.71 0.72
N LEU A 187 -20.29 -19.93 1.95
CA LEU A 187 -19.79 -20.96 2.84
C LEU A 187 -20.42 -22.31 2.49
N SER A 188 -19.64 -23.38 2.55
CA SER A 188 -20.19 -24.73 2.51
C SER A 188 -21.00 -25.04 3.78
N ARG A 189 -21.90 -26.03 3.73
CA ARG A 189 -22.67 -26.47 4.91
C ARG A 189 -21.78 -26.84 6.11
N LYS A 190 -20.58 -27.40 5.84
CA LYS A 190 -19.57 -27.72 6.87
C LYS A 190 -18.94 -26.46 7.50
N GLU A 191 -18.79 -25.38 6.75
CA GLU A 191 -18.19 -24.12 7.22
C GLU A 191 -19.20 -23.19 7.90
N ALA A 192 -20.49 -23.29 7.53
CA ALA A 192 -21.53 -22.40 8.03
C ALA A 192 -21.96 -22.72 9.47
N GLY A 193 -21.80 -23.97 9.94
CA GLY A 193 -22.16 -24.39 11.30
C GLY A 193 -23.61 -24.10 11.71
N ARG A 194 -24.51 -23.89 10.73
CA ARG A 194 -25.89 -23.41 10.92
C ARG A 194 -26.92 -24.40 10.40
N GLU A 195 -28.10 -24.37 11.01
CA GLU A 195 -29.27 -25.17 10.66
C GLU A 195 -29.74 -24.93 9.22
N SER A 196 -30.44 -25.95 8.69
CA SER A 196 -30.98 -26.00 7.33
C SER A 196 -31.87 -24.79 7.02
N GLY A 197 -31.47 -23.94 6.07
CA GLY A 197 -32.34 -22.90 5.49
C GLY A 197 -31.80 -21.46 5.52
N ALA A 198 -30.72 -21.18 6.25
CA ALA A 198 -30.07 -19.86 6.21
C ALA A 198 -29.19 -19.69 4.95
N GLU A 199 -29.26 -18.53 4.29
CA GLU A 199 -28.32 -18.20 3.21
C GLU A 199 -26.87 -18.24 3.75
N ASN A 200 -26.05 -19.15 3.21
CA ASN A 200 -24.65 -19.32 3.60
C ASN A 200 -23.73 -18.23 3.02
N VAL A 201 -24.14 -16.97 3.07
CA VAL A 201 -23.43 -15.85 2.47
C VAL A 201 -22.73 -15.03 3.55
N MET A 202 -21.41 -14.97 3.50
CA MET A 202 -20.60 -14.14 4.40
C MET A 202 -20.11 -12.90 3.65
N PRO A 203 -20.60 -11.69 3.97
CA PRO A 203 -20.13 -10.47 3.31
C PRO A 203 -18.66 -10.21 3.66
N MET A 204 -17.85 -9.89 2.65
CA MET A 204 -16.42 -9.62 2.82
C MET A 204 -16.11 -8.12 2.74
N PHE A 205 -16.51 -7.47 1.65
CA PHE A 205 -16.27 -6.03 1.44
C PHE A 205 -17.07 -5.47 0.25
N VAL A 206 -17.17 -4.14 0.20
CA VAL A 206 -17.75 -3.40 -0.93
C VAL A 206 -16.66 -2.66 -1.69
N SER A 207 -16.64 -2.76 -3.02
CA SER A 207 -15.56 -2.26 -3.87
C SER A 207 -16.02 -2.03 -5.31
N ASN A 208 -15.24 -1.26 -6.10
CA ASN A 208 -15.33 -1.35 -7.56
C ASN A 208 -14.95 -2.76 -8.01
N LEU A 209 -15.42 -3.19 -9.20
CA LEU A 209 -15.25 -4.57 -9.65
C LEU A 209 -13.77 -4.92 -9.78
N VAL A 210 -12.98 -4.10 -10.50
CA VAL A 210 -11.53 -4.34 -10.67
C VAL A 210 -10.77 -4.33 -9.33
N GLU A 211 -11.03 -3.34 -8.47
CA GLU A 211 -10.41 -3.27 -7.14
C GLU A 211 -10.75 -4.51 -6.30
N GLY A 212 -11.98 -5.02 -6.42
CA GLY A 212 -12.42 -6.18 -5.65
C GLY A 212 -11.81 -7.48 -6.15
N ILE A 213 -11.67 -7.64 -7.47
CA ILE A 213 -10.95 -8.79 -8.06
C ILE A 213 -9.47 -8.74 -7.68
N ALA A 214 -8.83 -7.58 -7.77
CA ALA A 214 -7.45 -7.38 -7.33
C ALA A 214 -7.29 -7.75 -5.85
N ARG A 215 -8.20 -7.26 -4.99
CA ARG A 215 -8.22 -7.58 -3.57
C ARG A 215 -8.40 -9.07 -3.31
N CYS A 216 -9.36 -9.73 -3.94
CA CYS A 216 -9.57 -11.18 -3.81
C CYS A 216 -8.32 -11.98 -4.23
N THR A 217 -7.67 -11.56 -5.31
CA THR A 217 -6.46 -12.20 -5.84
C THR A 217 -5.28 -12.05 -4.88
N PHE A 218 -4.92 -10.81 -4.51
CA PHE A 218 -3.78 -10.54 -3.62
C PHE A 218 -4.00 -11.04 -2.18
N SER A 219 -5.26 -11.11 -1.74
CA SER A 219 -5.60 -11.61 -0.39
C SER A 219 -5.58 -13.13 -0.29
N GLY A 220 -5.43 -13.85 -1.40
CA GLY A 220 -5.51 -15.31 -1.42
C GLY A 220 -6.93 -15.86 -1.21
N TYR A 221 -7.97 -15.06 -1.47
CA TYR A 221 -9.37 -15.53 -1.41
C TYR A 221 -9.75 -16.37 -2.63
N LEU A 222 -8.94 -16.32 -3.69
CA LEU A 222 -9.13 -17.12 -4.89
C LEU A 222 -8.12 -18.26 -4.93
N GLY A 223 -8.61 -19.46 -5.19
CA GLY A 223 -7.79 -20.60 -5.57
C GLY A 223 -7.87 -20.83 -7.08
N PHE A 224 -6.72 -21.21 -7.64
CA PHE A 224 -6.48 -21.23 -9.09
C PHE A 224 -6.20 -22.65 -9.61
N GLY A 225 -6.43 -23.69 -8.81
CA GLY A 225 -6.11 -25.06 -9.22
C GLY A 225 -6.71 -26.15 -8.34
N GLY A 226 -6.84 -27.34 -8.94
CA GLY A 226 -7.23 -28.59 -8.28
C GLY A 226 -8.53 -28.49 -7.48
N LYS A 227 -8.51 -29.02 -6.25
CA LYS A 227 -9.66 -29.05 -5.32
C LYS A 227 -10.05 -27.68 -4.75
N HIS A 228 -9.27 -26.63 -5.02
CA HIS A 228 -9.48 -25.28 -4.48
C HIS A 228 -9.82 -24.26 -5.57
N LEU A 229 -10.27 -24.69 -6.75
CA LEU A 229 -10.67 -23.77 -7.81
C LEU A 229 -11.85 -22.90 -7.36
N SER A 230 -11.67 -21.58 -7.43
CA SER A 230 -12.70 -20.60 -7.12
C SER A 230 -13.53 -20.25 -8.36
N THR A 231 -14.80 -19.93 -8.17
CA THR A 231 -15.65 -19.33 -9.21
C THR A 231 -16.31 -18.05 -8.73
N PHE A 232 -16.62 -17.16 -9.67
CA PHE A 232 -17.40 -15.96 -9.41
C PHE A 232 -18.86 -16.16 -9.82
N GLU A 233 -19.76 -15.88 -8.89
CA GLU A 233 -21.19 -15.79 -9.16
C GLU A 233 -21.60 -14.33 -9.21
N LYS A 234 -21.76 -13.82 -10.43
CA LYS A 234 -22.22 -12.45 -10.68
C LYS A 234 -23.58 -12.53 -11.38
N PRO A 235 -24.71 -12.43 -10.66
CA PRO A 235 -26.03 -12.39 -11.28
C PRO A 235 -26.16 -11.17 -12.20
N ALA A 236 -27.07 -11.29 -13.18
CA ALA A 236 -27.47 -10.15 -14.00
C ALA A 236 -28.04 -9.05 -13.09
N ALA A 237 -27.55 -7.83 -13.25
CA ALA A 237 -28.07 -6.72 -12.47
C ALA A 237 -29.51 -6.43 -12.89
N GLN A 238 -30.43 -6.41 -11.93
CA GLN A 238 -31.82 -5.96 -12.13
C GLN A 238 -31.96 -4.43 -11.99
N VAL A 239 -30.85 -3.71 -11.97
CA VAL A 239 -30.79 -2.28 -11.70
C VAL A 239 -30.32 -1.55 -12.93
N GLN A 240 -31.08 -0.56 -13.38
CA GLN A 240 -30.67 0.33 -14.48
C GLN A 240 -29.54 1.25 -14.00
N SER A 241 -28.30 0.89 -14.32
CA SER A 241 -27.09 1.64 -14.01
C SER A 241 -26.00 1.24 -15.00
N ASP A 242 -25.29 2.20 -15.58
CA ASP A 242 -24.19 1.93 -16.52
C ASP A 242 -23.09 1.02 -15.93
N VAL A 243 -22.88 1.08 -14.61
CA VAL A 243 -21.92 0.24 -13.90
C VAL A 243 -22.47 -1.18 -13.73
N ALA A 244 -23.74 -1.30 -13.34
CA ALA A 244 -24.37 -2.59 -13.05
C ALA A 244 -24.71 -3.38 -14.33
N MET A 245 -25.10 -2.67 -15.39
CA MET A 245 -25.46 -3.21 -16.70
C MET A 245 -24.26 -3.54 -17.57
N ASN A 246 -23.03 -3.17 -17.17
CA ASN A 246 -21.83 -3.52 -17.91
C ASN A 246 -21.70 -5.05 -18.01
N PRO A 247 -21.75 -5.63 -19.23
CA PRO A 247 -21.65 -7.07 -19.44
C PRO A 247 -20.24 -7.54 -19.08
N VAL A 248 -20.14 -8.27 -17.97
CA VAL A 248 -18.95 -9.02 -17.55
C VAL A 248 -19.42 -10.29 -16.87
N SER A 249 -18.98 -11.44 -17.36
CA SER A 249 -19.33 -12.76 -16.81
C SER A 249 -18.41 -13.15 -15.64
N GLY A 250 -18.85 -14.11 -14.82
CA GLY A 250 -18.02 -14.68 -13.76
C GLY A 250 -16.71 -15.29 -14.30
N ASP A 251 -16.77 -15.95 -15.46
CA ASP A 251 -15.60 -16.55 -16.11
C ASP A 251 -14.59 -15.51 -16.59
N ALA A 252 -15.07 -14.37 -17.12
CA ALA A 252 -14.21 -13.25 -17.49
C ALA A 252 -13.50 -12.67 -16.25
N LEU A 253 -14.21 -12.55 -15.12
CA LEU A 253 -13.63 -12.12 -13.84
C LEU A 253 -12.58 -13.10 -13.32
N PHE A 254 -12.80 -14.41 -13.48
CA PHE A 254 -11.82 -15.43 -13.12
C PHE A 254 -10.59 -15.40 -14.04
N THR A 255 -10.79 -15.17 -15.33
CA THR A 255 -9.71 -14.99 -16.30
C THR A 255 -8.86 -13.77 -15.94
N LEU A 256 -9.50 -12.64 -15.62
CA LEU A 256 -8.81 -11.43 -15.13
C LEU A 256 -8.04 -11.70 -13.83
N ALA A 257 -8.63 -12.42 -12.87
CA ALA A 257 -7.93 -12.78 -11.63
C ALA A 257 -6.68 -13.64 -11.90
N THR A 258 -6.77 -14.55 -12.88
CA THR A 258 -5.65 -15.38 -13.32
C THR A 258 -4.54 -14.54 -13.95
N GLU A 259 -4.92 -13.54 -14.76
CA GLU A 259 -3.98 -12.58 -15.33
C GLU A 259 -3.29 -11.74 -14.25
N ILE A 260 -4.04 -11.21 -13.28
CA ILE A 260 -3.51 -10.46 -12.12
C ILE A 260 -2.49 -11.33 -11.38
N LYS A 261 -2.83 -12.58 -11.06
CA LYS A 261 -1.93 -13.49 -10.35
C LYS A 261 -0.64 -13.73 -11.14
N THR A 262 -0.75 -13.93 -12.46
CA THR A 262 0.39 -14.28 -13.32
C THR A 262 1.32 -13.09 -13.51
N PHE A 263 0.76 -11.93 -13.86
CA PHE A 263 1.54 -10.71 -14.09
C PHE A 263 2.21 -10.19 -12.82
N PHE A 264 1.47 -10.19 -11.69
CA PHE A 264 1.99 -9.81 -10.38
C PHE A 264 2.54 -11.00 -9.60
N SER A 265 3.37 -11.82 -10.24
CA SER A 265 4.04 -12.94 -9.59
C SER A 265 4.83 -12.48 -8.35
N PRO A 266 4.90 -13.29 -7.27
CA PRO A 266 5.64 -12.95 -6.07
C PRO A 266 7.11 -12.66 -6.39
N PHE A 267 7.69 -11.68 -5.71
CA PHE A 267 9.10 -11.36 -5.81
C PHE A 267 9.67 -11.06 -4.42
N VAL A 268 11.00 -11.19 -4.30
CA VAL A 268 11.71 -10.82 -3.08
C VAL A 268 12.02 -9.34 -3.13
N VAL A 269 11.53 -8.59 -2.14
CA VAL A 269 11.85 -7.17 -1.99
C VAL A 269 13.35 -7.02 -1.73
N SER A 270 14.01 -6.14 -2.49
CA SER A 270 15.44 -5.91 -2.36
C SER A 270 15.76 -5.22 -1.04
N SER A 271 16.50 -5.92 -0.16
CA SER A 271 16.99 -5.33 1.09
C SER A 271 17.83 -4.08 0.82
N ARG A 272 18.61 -4.05 -0.26
CA ARG A 272 19.41 -2.88 -0.63
C ARG A 272 18.54 -1.68 -1.00
N GLU A 273 17.51 -1.88 -1.81
CA GLU A 273 16.58 -0.80 -2.17
C GLU A 273 15.79 -0.31 -0.96
N LEU A 274 15.38 -1.24 -0.09
CA LEU A 274 14.71 -0.95 1.17
C LEU A 274 15.60 -0.06 2.07
N MET A 275 16.86 -0.46 2.28
CA MET A 275 17.83 0.26 3.11
C MET A 275 18.21 1.62 2.53
N ALA A 276 18.28 1.73 1.21
CA ALA A 276 18.54 2.98 0.52
C ALA A 276 17.29 3.87 0.35
N ASN A 277 16.11 3.38 0.77
CA ASN A 277 14.80 4.00 0.54
C ASN A 277 14.59 4.40 -0.92
N ILE A 278 15.00 3.50 -1.82
CA ILE A 278 14.74 3.58 -3.25
C ILE A 278 13.32 3.03 -3.45
N HIS A 279 12.41 3.92 -3.81
CA HIS A 279 11.02 3.60 -4.07
C HIS A 279 10.73 3.93 -5.53
N TYR A 280 10.07 3.04 -6.25
CA TYR A 280 9.64 3.27 -7.62
C TYR A 280 8.49 2.35 -8.01
N LEU A 281 7.80 2.75 -9.08
CA LEU A 281 6.74 1.95 -9.66
C LEU A 281 7.34 0.79 -10.46
N ARG A 282 6.90 -0.44 -10.19
CA ARG A 282 7.47 -1.67 -10.79
C ARG A 282 6.58 -2.28 -11.87
N ASP A 283 5.30 -2.44 -11.60
CA ASP A 283 4.37 -3.16 -12.50
C ASP A 283 3.04 -2.43 -12.63
N ILE A 284 2.48 -2.40 -13.84
CA ILE A 284 1.18 -1.82 -14.18
C ILE A 284 0.38 -2.81 -15.02
N LEU A 285 -0.79 -3.22 -14.51
CA LEU A 285 -1.81 -3.90 -15.31
C LEU A 285 -2.97 -2.93 -15.54
N MET A 286 -3.18 -2.56 -16.80
CA MET A 286 -4.32 -1.73 -17.21
C MET A 286 -5.48 -2.64 -17.61
N VAL A 287 -6.60 -2.52 -16.89
CA VAL A 287 -7.81 -3.31 -17.09
C VAL A 287 -8.89 -2.41 -17.68
N CYS A 288 -9.39 -2.77 -18.86
CA CYS A 288 -10.30 -1.93 -19.64
C CYS A 288 -11.71 -2.53 -19.64
N ASN A 289 -12.72 -1.66 -19.58
CA ASN A 289 -14.14 -1.99 -19.81
C ASN A 289 -14.75 -2.99 -18.80
N VAL A 290 -14.16 -3.14 -17.60
CA VAL A 290 -14.66 -4.06 -16.56
C VAL A 290 -15.63 -3.37 -15.60
N ASN A 291 -15.28 -2.19 -15.10
CA ASN A 291 -16.16 -1.46 -14.18
C ASN A 291 -17.34 -0.79 -14.93
N LYS A 292 -17.06 -0.21 -16.09
CA LYS A 292 -18.00 0.43 -17.03
C LYS A 292 -17.31 0.49 -18.41
N LEU A 293 -18.07 0.55 -19.49
CA LEU A 293 -17.55 0.86 -20.83
C LEU A 293 -16.71 2.16 -20.82
N ASP A 294 -15.60 2.16 -21.55
CA ASP A 294 -14.61 3.25 -21.61
C ASP A 294 -13.97 3.63 -20.26
N MET A 295 -14.18 2.84 -19.19
CA MET A 295 -13.42 3.00 -17.95
C MET A 295 -12.16 2.13 -17.97
N LEU A 296 -11.03 2.77 -17.68
CA LEU A 296 -9.74 2.13 -17.46
C LEU A 296 -9.43 2.05 -15.97
N SER A 297 -8.92 0.90 -15.53
CA SER A 297 -8.48 0.65 -14.17
C SER A 297 -7.01 0.25 -14.16
N LEU A 298 -6.17 0.98 -13.43
CA LEU A 298 -4.76 0.67 -13.25
C LEU A 298 -4.59 -0.10 -11.95
N ILE A 299 -4.17 -1.37 -12.04
CA ILE A 299 -3.61 -2.10 -10.92
C ILE A 299 -2.11 -1.85 -10.96
N VAL A 300 -1.57 -1.27 -9.90
CA VAL A 300 -0.17 -0.83 -9.82
C VAL A 300 0.51 -1.54 -8.66
N ARG A 301 1.76 -2.00 -8.86
CA ARG A 301 2.62 -2.53 -7.81
C ARG A 301 3.94 -1.78 -7.76
N ASP A 302 4.36 -1.37 -6.57
CA ASP A 302 5.67 -0.76 -6.38
C ASP A 302 6.78 -1.80 -6.11
N ASN A 303 8.03 -1.35 -6.08
CA ASN A 303 9.19 -2.22 -5.81
C ASN A 303 9.24 -2.78 -4.37
N LEU A 304 8.34 -2.33 -3.49
CA LEU A 304 8.22 -2.79 -2.10
C LEU A 304 7.04 -3.76 -1.91
N GLY A 305 6.31 -4.06 -2.99
CA GLY A 305 5.22 -5.02 -3.00
C GLY A 305 3.90 -4.45 -2.51
N GLU A 306 3.73 -3.13 -2.41
CA GLU A 306 2.42 -2.52 -2.16
C GLU A 306 1.61 -2.45 -3.47
N GLN A 307 0.31 -2.73 -3.40
CA GLN A 307 -0.59 -2.67 -4.57
C GLN A 307 -1.63 -1.56 -4.45
N PHE A 308 -1.94 -0.93 -5.57
CA PHE A 308 -2.87 0.18 -5.69
C PHE A 308 -3.83 -0.04 -6.87
N VAL A 309 -5.06 0.48 -6.76
CA VAL A 309 -6.03 0.49 -7.86
C VAL A 309 -6.60 1.88 -8.05
N ILE A 310 -6.48 2.42 -9.26
CA ILE A 310 -7.01 3.73 -9.66
C ILE A 310 -7.86 3.57 -10.90
N ASN A 311 -8.94 4.34 -11.01
CA ASN A 311 -9.84 4.29 -12.14
C ASN A 311 -9.91 5.65 -12.82
N PHE A 312 -10.05 5.66 -14.15
CA PHE A 312 -10.31 6.86 -14.92
C PHE A 312 -11.12 6.56 -16.18
N ASP A 313 -11.82 7.57 -16.65
CA ASP A 313 -12.75 7.46 -17.78
C ASP A 313 -12.13 8.08 -19.03
N ILE A 314 -12.21 7.38 -20.16
CA ILE A 314 -11.73 7.84 -21.47
C ILE A 314 -12.86 8.13 -22.46
N HIS A 315 -14.13 7.98 -22.06
CA HIS A 315 -15.31 8.16 -22.91
C HIS A 315 -15.35 9.55 -23.57
N ASN A 316 -14.96 10.59 -22.82
CA ASN A 316 -14.98 11.98 -23.26
C ASN A 316 -13.90 12.31 -24.31
N ILE A 317 -13.00 11.37 -24.64
CA ILE A 317 -12.04 11.56 -25.72
C ILE A 317 -12.78 11.45 -27.06
N VAL A 318 -12.87 12.59 -27.75
CA VAL A 318 -13.64 12.72 -29.00
C VAL A 318 -12.92 12.03 -30.16
N ILE A 319 -13.60 11.06 -30.79
CA ILE A 319 -13.16 10.43 -32.04
C ILE A 319 -13.97 11.01 -33.19
N LYS A 320 -13.34 11.85 -34.03
CA LYS A 320 -14.03 12.57 -35.12
C LYS A 320 -14.62 11.64 -36.17
N LYS A 321 -13.87 10.61 -36.59
CA LYS A 321 -14.30 9.63 -37.59
C LYS A 321 -13.44 8.37 -37.48
N VAL A 322 -14.08 7.21 -37.44
CA VAL A 322 -13.39 5.92 -37.58
C VAL A 322 -13.15 5.63 -39.07
N PRO A 323 -11.89 5.51 -39.52
CA PRO A 323 -11.58 5.08 -40.88
C PRO A 323 -12.19 3.70 -41.18
N PRO A 324 -12.84 3.48 -42.35
CA PRO A 324 -13.46 2.19 -42.67
C PRO A 324 -12.51 1.00 -42.52
N LYS A 325 -11.23 1.17 -42.89
CA LYS A 325 -10.18 0.15 -42.76
C LYS A 325 -9.86 -0.27 -41.32
N LEU A 326 -10.23 0.54 -40.32
CA LEU A 326 -9.99 0.22 -38.90
C LEU A 326 -11.21 -0.39 -38.22
N ARG A 327 -12.36 -0.47 -38.88
CA ARG A 327 -13.56 -1.11 -38.35
C ARG A 327 -13.33 -2.62 -38.22
N ILE A 328 -13.90 -3.23 -37.18
CA ILE A 328 -13.78 -4.66 -36.91
C ILE A 328 -15.17 -5.27 -37.02
N GLY A 329 -15.33 -6.26 -37.89
CA GLY A 329 -16.64 -6.90 -38.12
C GLY A 329 -17.74 -5.95 -38.63
N GLY A 330 -17.37 -4.79 -39.20
CA GLY A 330 -18.30 -3.76 -39.68
C GLY A 330 -18.74 -2.74 -38.62
N ASP A 331 -18.47 -3.00 -37.34
CA ASP A 331 -18.80 -2.12 -36.21
C ASP A 331 -17.68 -1.07 -35.96
N SER A 332 -18.07 0.14 -35.58
CA SER A 332 -17.15 1.21 -35.18
C SER A 332 -16.89 1.25 -33.69
N ALA A 333 -17.75 0.71 -32.81
CA ALA A 333 -17.65 0.89 -31.37
C ALA A 333 -16.32 0.38 -30.78
N LEU A 334 -15.88 -0.82 -31.16
CA LEU A 334 -14.59 -1.36 -30.71
C LEU A 334 -13.40 -0.56 -31.27
N ALA A 335 -13.49 -0.15 -32.54
CA ALA A 335 -12.46 0.65 -33.18
C ALA A 335 -12.33 2.03 -32.54
N GLU A 336 -13.45 2.66 -32.16
CA GLU A 336 -13.46 3.91 -31.40
C GLU A 336 -12.75 3.74 -30.06
N PHE A 337 -13.05 2.68 -29.32
CA PHE A 337 -12.36 2.39 -28.06
C PHE A 337 -10.84 2.28 -28.27
N PHE A 338 -10.38 1.50 -29.25
CA PHE A 338 -8.94 1.39 -29.52
C PHE A 338 -8.30 2.69 -30.01
N MET A 339 -9.04 3.52 -30.76
CA MET A 339 -8.57 4.86 -31.14
C MET A 339 -8.48 5.79 -29.93
N ARG A 340 -9.46 5.77 -29.01
CA ARG A 340 -9.39 6.53 -27.74
C ARG A 340 -8.22 6.04 -26.90
N LEU A 341 -8.08 4.73 -26.76
CA LEU A 341 -6.97 4.09 -26.04
C LEU A 341 -5.60 4.45 -26.67
N ASN A 342 -5.49 4.53 -28.00
CA ASN A 342 -4.26 4.92 -28.67
C ASN A 342 -4.09 6.46 -28.82
N SER A 343 -4.95 7.28 -28.24
CA SER A 343 -4.80 8.75 -28.32
C SER A 343 -3.66 9.28 -27.42
N GLN A 344 -3.21 10.51 -27.70
CA GLN A 344 -2.27 11.21 -26.83
C GLN A 344 -2.96 11.64 -25.53
N GLU A 345 -4.23 12.03 -25.62
CA GLU A 345 -5.09 12.42 -24.51
C GLU A 345 -5.23 11.30 -23.48
N CYS A 346 -5.44 10.05 -23.92
CA CYS A 346 -5.51 8.89 -23.03
C CYS A 346 -4.18 8.66 -22.28
N ARG A 347 -3.03 8.85 -22.93
CA ARG A 347 -1.71 8.73 -22.31
C ARG A 347 -1.47 9.83 -21.28
N LEU A 348 -1.91 11.06 -21.56
CA LEU A 348 -1.84 12.16 -20.60
C LEU A 348 -2.72 11.89 -19.37
N LEU A 349 -3.95 11.39 -19.57
CA LEU A 349 -4.83 10.97 -18.46
C LEU A 349 -4.20 9.84 -17.64
N PHE A 350 -3.65 8.83 -18.32
CA PHE A 350 -2.92 7.74 -17.68
C PHE A 350 -1.82 8.26 -16.76
N MET A 351 -0.94 9.15 -17.26
CA MET A 351 0.16 9.72 -16.48
C MET A 351 -0.35 10.59 -15.32
N ARG A 352 -1.42 11.37 -15.54
CA ARG A 352 -2.06 12.17 -14.49
C ARG A 352 -2.53 11.28 -13.34
N HIS A 353 -3.24 10.20 -13.64
CA HIS A 353 -3.73 9.27 -12.62
C HIS A 353 -2.60 8.49 -11.95
N LEU A 354 -1.57 8.08 -12.71
CA LEU A 354 -0.39 7.43 -12.15
C LEU A 354 0.35 8.32 -11.15
N SER A 355 0.48 9.61 -11.47
CA SER A 355 1.13 10.61 -10.60
C SER A 355 0.38 10.83 -9.28
N ALA A 356 -0.93 10.58 -9.23
CA ALA A 356 -1.74 10.69 -8.02
C ALA A 356 -1.34 9.68 -6.93
N LEU A 357 -0.65 8.59 -7.30
CA LEU A 357 -0.08 7.64 -6.33
C LEU A 357 1.11 8.21 -5.55
N LYS A 358 1.74 9.28 -6.05
CA LYS A 358 2.98 9.85 -5.50
C LYS A 358 4.12 8.82 -5.39
N ILE A 359 4.13 7.84 -6.29
CA ILE A 359 5.20 6.86 -6.45
C ILE A 359 6.05 7.32 -7.63
N PRO A 360 7.37 7.50 -7.45
CA PRO A 360 8.22 8.01 -8.52
C PRO A 360 8.41 6.95 -9.62
N LEU A 361 8.64 7.43 -10.84
CA LEU A 361 9.11 6.62 -11.97
C LEU A 361 10.63 6.73 -12.04
N GLN A 362 11.31 5.58 -12.17
CA GLN A 362 12.76 5.54 -12.21
C GLN A 362 13.23 5.17 -13.62
N ALA A 363 14.06 6.02 -14.23
CA ALA A 363 14.54 5.78 -15.60
C ALA A 363 15.35 4.48 -15.74
N SER A 364 16.07 4.08 -14.69
CA SER A 364 16.82 2.81 -14.68
C SER A 364 15.95 1.58 -14.48
N ASN A 365 14.70 1.74 -14.02
CA ASN A 365 13.75 0.67 -13.72
C ASN A 365 12.37 1.05 -14.26
N LEU A 366 12.20 0.96 -15.57
CA LEU A 366 10.93 1.28 -16.22
C LEU A 366 9.89 0.21 -15.84
N PRO A 367 8.66 0.63 -15.50
CA PRO A 367 7.65 -0.33 -15.06
C PRO A 367 7.19 -1.19 -16.23
N ARG A 368 6.92 -2.46 -15.94
CA ARG A 368 6.29 -3.36 -16.91
C ARG A 368 4.83 -2.98 -17.08
N LEU A 369 4.36 -2.88 -18.32
CA LEU A 369 2.96 -2.66 -18.64
C LEU A 369 2.36 -3.89 -19.32
N GLN A 370 1.17 -4.27 -18.86
CA GLN A 370 0.28 -5.17 -19.60
C GLN A 370 -1.13 -4.60 -19.63
N ILE A 371 -1.87 -4.88 -20.70
CA ILE A 371 -3.25 -4.44 -20.88
C ILE A 371 -4.17 -5.64 -21.05
N TRP A 372 -5.28 -5.61 -20.31
CA TRP A 372 -6.35 -6.60 -20.38
C TRP A 372 -7.67 -5.89 -20.73
N VAL A 373 -8.39 -6.39 -21.73
CA VAL A 373 -9.61 -5.75 -22.25
C VAL A 373 -10.80 -6.68 -22.10
N ASN A 374 -11.88 -6.20 -21.46
CA ASN A 374 -13.18 -6.88 -21.50
C ASN A 374 -13.84 -6.70 -22.88
N GLY A 375 -14.08 -7.81 -23.57
CA GLY A 375 -14.71 -7.84 -24.88
C GLY A 375 -16.23 -7.90 -24.88
N ALA A 376 -16.88 -8.21 -23.74
CA ALA A 376 -18.31 -8.54 -23.73
C ALA A 376 -19.26 -7.39 -24.09
N ASN A 377 -18.73 -6.17 -24.27
CA ASN A 377 -19.46 -5.00 -24.75
C ASN A 377 -19.59 -4.91 -26.28
N TYR A 378 -18.94 -5.79 -27.03
CA TYR A 378 -18.78 -5.62 -28.47
C TYR A 378 -19.01 -6.94 -29.21
N ASN A 379 -19.38 -6.80 -30.49
CA ASN A 379 -19.55 -7.93 -31.38
C ASN A 379 -18.25 -8.14 -32.17
N PHE A 380 -17.73 -9.36 -32.19
CA PHE A 380 -16.49 -9.68 -32.92
C PHE A 380 -16.68 -10.88 -33.85
N PRO A 381 -16.02 -10.88 -35.02
CA PRO A 381 -16.01 -12.02 -35.95
C PRO A 381 -15.00 -13.11 -35.53
N ILE A 382 -14.82 -13.33 -34.23
CA ILE A 382 -13.83 -14.25 -33.66
C ILE A 382 -14.51 -15.17 -32.64
N THR A 383 -14.18 -16.46 -32.68
CA THR A 383 -14.69 -17.47 -31.74
C THR A 383 -14.39 -17.09 -30.29
N PRO A 384 -15.34 -17.26 -29.34
CA PRO A 384 -15.17 -16.86 -27.93
C PRO A 384 -13.84 -17.27 -27.27
N LYS A 385 -13.35 -18.47 -27.57
CA LYS A 385 -12.09 -19.00 -27.05
C LYS A 385 -10.86 -18.12 -27.35
N PHE A 386 -10.87 -17.37 -28.44
CA PHE A 386 -9.73 -16.58 -28.91
C PHE A 386 -9.89 -15.08 -28.67
N GLN A 387 -11.08 -14.62 -28.24
CA GLN A 387 -11.40 -13.20 -28.11
C GLN A 387 -10.46 -12.48 -27.13
N GLN A 388 -10.11 -13.09 -26.00
CA GLN A 388 -9.24 -12.45 -25.01
C GLN A 388 -7.84 -12.17 -25.57
N ASN A 389 -7.23 -13.17 -26.24
CA ASN A 389 -5.90 -13.03 -26.84
C ASN A 389 -5.91 -12.02 -27.98
N TYR A 390 -6.96 -12.02 -28.79
CA TYR A 390 -7.16 -11.05 -29.87
C TYR A 390 -7.20 -9.61 -29.33
N LEU A 391 -8.06 -9.34 -28.34
CA LEU A 391 -8.25 -7.99 -27.79
C LEU A 391 -7.02 -7.49 -27.03
N ASN A 392 -6.45 -8.36 -26.19
CA ASN A 392 -5.22 -8.03 -25.46
C ASN A 392 -4.08 -7.80 -26.45
N GLY A 393 -3.98 -8.61 -27.50
CA GLY A 393 -2.99 -8.45 -28.57
C GLY A 393 -3.02 -7.07 -29.23
N ILE A 394 -4.21 -6.60 -29.59
CA ILE A 394 -4.39 -5.23 -30.10
C ILE A 394 -3.94 -4.21 -29.07
N ALA A 395 -4.51 -4.26 -27.86
CA ALA A 395 -4.25 -3.25 -26.83
C ALA A 395 -2.76 -3.14 -26.48
N ASN A 396 -2.11 -4.28 -26.26
CA ASN A 396 -0.69 -4.37 -25.93
C ASN A 396 0.20 -3.91 -27.09
N THR A 397 -0.18 -4.15 -28.36
CA THR A 397 0.56 -3.60 -29.51
C THR A 397 0.47 -2.07 -29.60
N LEU A 398 -0.66 -1.48 -29.21
CA LEU A 398 -0.88 -0.04 -29.27
C LEU A 398 -0.13 0.75 -28.19
N TRP A 399 0.34 0.08 -27.14
CA TRP A 399 0.99 0.72 -26.00
C TRP A 399 2.41 0.23 -25.81
N PRO A 400 3.35 1.14 -25.49
CA PRO A 400 4.73 0.74 -25.30
C PRO A 400 4.93 0.05 -23.94
N HIS A 401 5.39 -1.19 -23.97
CA HIS A 401 5.57 -2.03 -22.77
C HIS A 401 6.69 -1.59 -21.82
N ASN A 402 7.65 -0.80 -22.33
CA ASN A 402 8.90 -0.48 -21.65
C ASN A 402 9.25 1.01 -21.73
N SER A 403 8.30 1.91 -22.03
CA SER A 403 8.59 3.34 -22.17
C SER A 403 7.74 4.24 -21.28
N ILE A 404 6.97 3.67 -20.35
CA ILE A 404 6.17 4.43 -19.37
C ILE A 404 7.03 5.47 -18.65
N GLY A 405 6.57 6.72 -18.66
CA GLY A 405 7.28 7.85 -18.05
C GLY A 405 8.33 8.53 -18.93
N THR A 406 8.56 8.04 -20.14
CA THR A 406 9.47 8.67 -21.11
C THR A 406 8.70 9.58 -22.09
N ARG A 407 9.41 10.35 -22.93
CA ARG A 407 8.79 11.13 -24.01
C ARG A 407 8.09 10.24 -25.04
N GLU A 408 8.62 9.04 -25.29
CA GLU A 408 8.03 8.09 -26.24
C GLU A 408 6.69 7.55 -25.76
N HIS A 409 6.44 7.52 -24.45
CA HIS A 409 5.15 7.13 -23.90
C HIS A 409 3.99 7.94 -24.48
N LEU A 410 4.20 9.25 -24.66
CA LEU A 410 3.15 10.19 -25.07
C LEU A 410 2.80 10.09 -26.57
N LYS A 411 3.60 9.37 -27.36
CA LYS A 411 3.36 9.24 -28.80
C LYS A 411 2.39 8.09 -29.08
N PRO A 412 1.26 8.35 -29.77
CA PRO A 412 0.42 7.31 -30.33
C PRO A 412 1.20 6.33 -31.19
N ALA A 413 0.86 5.04 -31.10
CA ALA A 413 1.43 4.04 -32.01
C ALA A 413 0.97 4.35 -33.43
N GLN A 414 1.91 4.39 -34.38
CA GLN A 414 1.59 4.54 -35.79
C GLN A 414 0.95 3.24 -36.31
N LEU A 415 -0.27 3.34 -36.83
CA LEU A 415 -1.02 2.21 -37.34
C LEU A 415 -0.61 1.91 -38.80
N SER A 416 0.41 1.07 -38.98
CA SER A 416 0.77 0.51 -40.29
C SER A 416 -0.15 -0.66 -40.69
N ARG A 417 -0.76 -1.32 -39.70
CA ARG A 417 -1.72 -2.42 -39.84
C ARG A 417 -3.08 -2.02 -39.30
N THR A 418 -4.13 -2.70 -39.75
CA THR A 418 -5.48 -2.54 -39.18
C THR A 418 -5.56 -3.18 -37.80
N PHE A 419 -6.55 -2.81 -36.99
CA PHE A 419 -6.74 -3.45 -35.69
C PHE A 419 -7.05 -4.95 -35.84
N ASP A 420 -7.77 -5.36 -36.89
CA ASP A 420 -8.08 -6.76 -37.13
C ASP A 420 -6.83 -7.57 -37.48
N GLU A 421 -5.94 -7.03 -38.32
CA GLU A 421 -4.65 -7.64 -38.64
C GLU A 421 -3.78 -7.82 -37.39
N ILE A 422 -3.72 -6.81 -36.52
CA ILE A 422 -2.97 -6.88 -35.27
C ILE A 422 -3.55 -7.98 -34.37
N GLY A 423 -4.87 -7.97 -34.16
CA GLY A 423 -5.53 -8.95 -33.29
C GLY A 423 -5.38 -10.39 -33.79
N ARG A 424 -5.49 -10.62 -35.10
CA ARG A 424 -5.28 -11.96 -35.70
C ARG A 424 -3.84 -12.42 -35.56
N ALA A 425 -2.86 -11.53 -35.75
CA ALA A 425 -1.45 -11.88 -35.57
C ALA A 425 -1.16 -12.36 -34.14
N SER A 426 -1.84 -11.79 -33.14
CA SER A 426 -1.72 -12.21 -31.73
C SER A 426 -2.33 -13.59 -31.42
N LEU A 427 -3.11 -14.18 -32.32
CA LEU A 427 -3.62 -15.55 -32.16
C LEU A 427 -2.57 -16.62 -32.47
N HIS A 428 -1.58 -16.27 -33.30
CA HIS A 428 -0.54 -17.18 -33.78
C HIS A 428 0.78 -17.05 -33.00
N GLY A 429 0.90 -16.06 -32.11
CA GLY A 429 2.06 -15.88 -31.24
C GLY A 429 1.89 -16.62 -29.91
N LYS A 430 2.88 -17.45 -29.56
CA LYS A 430 3.20 -17.84 -28.18
C LYS A 430 4.63 -17.43 -27.89
#